data_AF-A0A073AV92-F1
#
_entry.id   AF-A0A073AV92-F1
#
_cell.length_a   1.000
_cell.length_b   1.000
_cell.length_c   1.000
_cell.angle_alpha   90.00
_cell.angle_beta   90.00
_cell.angle_gamma   90.00
#
_symmetry.space_group_name_H-M   'P 1'
#
loop_
_entity.id
_entity.type
_entity.pdbx_description
1 polymer ?
#
loop_
_entity_poly.entity_id
_entity_poly.type
_entity_poly.pdbx_seq_one_letter_code
_entity_poly.pdbx_strand_id
1 'polypeptide(L)'
;MWKRLVRTASAVLLLAGLSVAGGTALAEPGSSDVRDVDWHNATFTVPSVGSCPQQQVRFSDGTGSSGDHVYRFTPDEEIGYADVNGDRVEDALILLDCGPQNSEYTTGLIAMTTDEDGESVRPLGVVVDPPTWTQYPFDFTVWYGDIAVAMGDYETGQTWTEYYRWAPSAGAFVRVDGQ
;
A
#
# COMPACT_ATOMS: atom_id res chain seq x y z
N MET A 1 54.43 21.73 59.81
CA MET A 1 54.36 21.22 61.19
C MET A 1 53.31 20.11 61.25
N TRP A 2 53.71 18.97 61.82
CA TRP A 2 52.96 17.72 61.96
C TRP A 2 51.74 17.77 62.90
N LYS A 3 50.76 16.90 62.62
CA LYS A 3 50.19 15.81 63.48
C LYS A 3 49.00 15.17 62.71
N ARG A 4 49.03 13.95 62.14
CA ARG A 4 48.92 12.57 62.72
C ARG A 4 48.00 12.53 63.95
N LEU A 5 47.04 11.62 64.17
CA LEU A 5 46.51 10.37 63.59
C LEU A 5 45.25 10.07 64.45
N VAL A 6 44.25 9.32 63.99
CA VAL A 6 43.65 8.15 64.70
C VAL A 6 42.67 7.43 63.76
N ARG A 7 42.82 6.11 63.72
CA ARG A 7 42.00 5.10 63.03
C ARG A 7 40.77 4.76 63.85
N THR A 8 39.65 4.48 63.19
CA THR A 8 38.74 3.41 63.64
C THR A 8 37.96 2.85 62.46
N ALA A 9 38.01 1.52 62.33
CA ALA A 9 37.34 0.73 61.32
C ALA A 9 35.90 0.45 61.74
N SER A 10 34.98 0.45 60.79
CA SER A 10 33.80 -0.40 60.83
C SER A 10 33.45 -0.80 59.42
N ALA A 11 33.77 -2.06 59.11
CA ALA A 11 33.22 -2.77 57.98
C ALA A 11 31.73 -3.01 58.28
N VAL A 12 30.87 -2.56 57.37
CA VAL A 12 29.52 -3.09 57.22
C VAL A 12 29.43 -3.56 55.78
N LEU A 13 29.63 -4.86 55.58
CA LEU A 13 29.01 -5.60 54.50
C LEU A 13 27.50 -5.42 54.65
N LEU A 14 26.77 -5.14 53.56
CA LEU A 14 25.47 -5.76 53.27
C LEU A 14 24.98 -5.35 51.86
N LEU A 15 24.82 -6.40 51.05
CA LEU A 15 23.81 -6.61 50.01
C LEU A 15 23.97 -5.87 48.67
N ALA A 16 24.48 -6.66 47.72
CA ALA A 16 24.20 -6.54 46.30
C ALA A 16 22.69 -6.45 46.04
N GLY A 17 22.27 -5.36 45.39
CA GLY A 17 21.01 -5.26 44.68
C GLY A 17 21.30 -4.90 43.24
N LEU A 18 21.78 -5.87 42.44
CA LEU A 18 21.70 -5.75 40.99
C LEU A 18 20.24 -5.98 40.61
N SER A 19 19.46 -4.91 40.60
CA SER A 19 18.20 -4.87 39.86
C SER A 19 18.56 -4.79 38.38
N VAL A 20 18.93 -5.93 37.78
CA VAL A 20 18.81 -6.09 36.34
C VAL A 20 17.31 -6.10 36.07
N ALA A 21 16.73 -4.93 35.92
CA ALA A 21 15.47 -4.78 35.21
C ALA A 21 15.79 -5.13 33.77
N GLY A 22 15.81 -6.44 33.48
CA GLY A 22 15.68 -6.97 32.15
C GLY A 22 14.29 -6.60 31.67
N GLY A 23 14.12 -5.33 31.30
CA GLY A 23 13.08 -4.94 30.38
C GLY A 23 13.43 -5.62 29.07
N THR A 24 12.92 -6.83 28.88
CA THR A 24 12.59 -7.27 27.53
C THR A 24 11.65 -6.19 27.02
N ALA A 25 12.18 -5.25 26.25
CA ALA A 25 11.37 -4.51 25.32
C ALA A 25 10.74 -5.60 24.46
N LEU A 26 9.48 -5.92 24.77
CA LEU A 26 8.64 -6.66 23.85
C LEU A 26 8.64 -5.75 22.63
N ALA A 27 9.34 -6.17 21.57
CA ALA A 27 9.08 -5.62 20.27
C ALA A 27 7.58 -5.80 20.08
N GLU A 28 6.84 -4.69 20.08
CA GLU A 28 5.46 -4.73 19.63
C GLU A 28 5.51 -5.43 18.27
N PRO A 29 4.66 -6.44 18.01
CA PRO A 29 4.55 -6.98 16.67
C PRO A 29 4.28 -5.78 15.78
N GLY A 30 5.26 -5.39 14.97
CA GLY A 30 5.09 -4.27 14.06
C GLY A 30 3.93 -4.66 13.17
N SER A 31 2.84 -3.90 13.24
CA SER A 31 1.80 -3.97 12.22
C SER A 31 2.53 -3.85 10.88
N SER A 32 2.49 -4.89 10.05
CA SER A 32 3.10 -4.82 8.73
C SER A 32 2.38 -3.70 7.98
N ASP A 33 3.10 -2.66 7.61
CA ASP A 33 2.54 -1.54 6.87
C ASP A 33 2.27 -1.99 5.43
N VAL A 34 1.31 -1.34 4.75
CA VAL A 34 1.03 -1.57 3.32
C VAL A 34 2.28 -1.38 2.45
N ARG A 35 3.22 -0.56 2.94
CA ARG A 35 4.53 -0.29 2.34
C ARG A 35 5.52 -1.46 2.43
N ASP A 36 5.36 -2.32 3.42
CA ASP A 36 6.26 -3.47 3.64
C ASP A 36 5.92 -4.66 2.73
N VAL A 37 4.78 -4.60 2.02
CA VAL A 37 4.36 -5.62 1.07
C VAL A 37 5.22 -5.55 -0.19
N ASP A 38 5.88 -6.67 -0.54
CA ASP A 38 6.53 -6.84 -1.84
C ASP A 38 5.48 -7.08 -2.94
N TRP A 39 4.80 -6.02 -3.35
CA TRP A 39 3.68 -6.05 -4.30
C TRP A 39 4.02 -6.75 -5.62
N HIS A 40 5.25 -6.58 -6.11
CA HIS A 40 5.70 -7.20 -7.35
C HIS A 40 5.85 -8.73 -7.24
N ASN A 41 5.93 -9.29 -6.04
CA ASN A 41 6.02 -10.73 -5.79
C ASN A 41 4.91 -11.28 -4.88
N ALA A 42 3.92 -10.44 -4.56
CA ALA A 42 2.82 -10.78 -3.68
C ALA A 42 1.77 -11.65 -4.38
N THR A 43 0.94 -12.30 -3.58
CA THR A 43 -0.31 -12.93 -4.04
C THR A 43 -1.48 -12.18 -3.44
N PHE A 44 -2.37 -11.64 -4.27
CA PHE A 44 -3.53 -10.89 -3.81
C PHE A 44 -4.69 -10.96 -4.79
N THR A 45 -5.89 -10.62 -4.30
CA THR A 45 -7.08 -10.50 -5.14
C THR A 45 -7.06 -9.18 -5.88
N VAL A 46 -6.90 -9.23 -7.20
CA VAL A 46 -7.06 -8.08 -8.09
C VAL A 46 -8.57 -7.87 -8.31
N PRO A 47 -9.10 -6.65 -8.11
CA PRO A 47 -10.51 -6.35 -8.41
C PRO A 47 -10.79 -6.42 -9.91
N SER A 48 -12.07 -6.38 -10.29
CA SER A 48 -12.46 -6.35 -11.71
C SER A 48 -11.96 -5.05 -12.36
N VAL A 49 -11.29 -5.15 -13.52
CA VAL A 49 -10.84 -3.99 -14.32
C VAL A 49 -11.11 -4.31 -15.79
N GLY A 50 -11.87 -3.47 -16.48
CA GLY A 50 -12.31 -3.68 -17.85
C GLY A 50 -13.01 -5.03 -18.03
N SER A 51 -12.47 -5.85 -18.94
CA SER A 51 -12.97 -7.21 -19.19
C SER A 51 -12.43 -8.27 -18.22
N CYS A 52 -11.43 -7.93 -17.41
CA CYS A 52 -10.82 -8.85 -16.47
C CYS A 52 -11.69 -9.02 -15.22
N PRO A 53 -12.14 -10.25 -14.91
CA PRO A 53 -12.89 -10.50 -13.69
C PRO A 53 -11.99 -10.38 -12.46
N GLN A 54 -12.61 -10.18 -11.30
CA GLN A 54 -11.92 -10.27 -10.01
C GLN A 54 -11.30 -11.67 -9.85
N GLN A 55 -9.99 -11.75 -9.59
CA GLN A 55 -9.27 -13.01 -9.42
C GLN A 55 -8.11 -12.87 -8.43
N GLN A 56 -7.75 -13.97 -7.78
CA GLN A 56 -6.51 -14.07 -7.02
C GLN A 56 -5.35 -14.28 -7.98
N VAL A 57 -4.34 -13.41 -7.93
CA VAL A 57 -3.18 -13.44 -8.83
C VAL A 57 -1.93 -13.55 -7.98
N ARG A 58 -1.05 -14.49 -8.35
CA ARG A 58 0.30 -14.58 -7.83
C ARG A 58 1.23 -13.84 -8.80
N PHE A 59 1.83 -12.76 -8.32
CA PHE A 59 2.81 -12.00 -9.08
C PHE A 59 4.22 -12.56 -8.87
N SER A 60 5.04 -12.43 -9.90
CA SER A 60 6.48 -12.64 -9.91
C SER A 60 7.08 -11.53 -10.74
N ASP A 61 7.95 -10.72 -10.15
CA ASP A 61 8.55 -9.54 -10.80
C ASP A 61 7.51 -8.62 -11.50
N GLY A 62 6.38 -8.38 -10.84
CA GLY A 62 5.32 -7.49 -11.32
C GLY A 62 4.43 -8.09 -12.41
N THR A 63 4.59 -9.37 -12.75
CA THR A 63 3.72 -10.06 -13.72
C THR A 63 3.06 -11.28 -13.09
N GLY A 64 1.79 -11.49 -13.39
CA GLY A 64 1.03 -12.65 -12.96
C GLY A 64 0.04 -13.10 -14.03
N SER A 65 -0.47 -14.30 -13.87
CA SER A 65 -1.54 -14.84 -14.71
C SER A 65 -2.55 -15.60 -13.86
N SER A 66 -3.82 -15.48 -14.19
CA SER A 66 -4.88 -16.28 -13.58
C SER A 66 -6.00 -16.49 -14.60
N GLY A 67 -6.48 -17.74 -14.71
CA GLY A 67 -7.34 -18.16 -15.80
C GLY A 67 -6.71 -17.86 -17.17
N ASP A 68 -7.50 -17.23 -18.05
CA ASP A 68 -7.06 -16.81 -19.39
C ASP A 68 -6.53 -15.36 -19.45
N HIS A 69 -6.31 -14.72 -18.29
CA HIS A 69 -5.90 -13.32 -18.18
C HIS A 69 -4.46 -13.18 -17.66
N VAL A 70 -3.80 -12.13 -18.14
CA VAL A 70 -2.47 -11.71 -17.71
C VAL A 70 -2.58 -10.35 -17.05
N TYR A 71 -1.86 -10.20 -15.94
CA TYR A 71 -1.84 -9.01 -15.11
C TYR A 71 -0.39 -8.51 -15.03
N ARG A 72 -0.17 -7.22 -15.24
CA ARG A 72 1.17 -6.61 -15.22
C ARG A 72 1.11 -5.28 -14.51
N PHE A 73 2.07 -5.04 -13.62
CA PHE A 73 2.34 -3.70 -13.12
C PHE A 73 2.84 -2.86 -14.29
N THR A 74 2.38 -1.61 -14.39
CA THR A 74 2.91 -0.67 -15.37
C THR A 74 4.37 -0.37 -15.00
N PRO A 75 5.36 -0.76 -15.82
CA PRO A 75 6.76 -0.85 -15.39
C PRO A 75 7.43 0.51 -15.15
N ASP A 76 6.87 1.58 -15.71
CA ASP A 76 7.40 2.94 -15.60
C ASP A 76 6.85 3.72 -14.40
N GLU A 77 5.84 3.16 -13.69
CA GLU A 77 5.10 3.86 -12.64
C GLU A 77 5.36 3.26 -11.26
N GLU A 78 5.68 4.11 -10.29
CA GLU A 78 5.88 3.70 -8.90
C GLU A 78 4.54 3.42 -8.22
N ILE A 79 4.54 2.47 -7.27
CA ILE A 79 3.37 2.26 -6.40
C ILE A 79 3.23 3.48 -5.50
N GLY A 80 2.05 4.11 -5.55
CA GLY A 80 1.72 5.24 -4.69
C GLY A 80 1.21 4.76 -3.34
N TYR A 81 1.44 5.57 -2.30
CA TYR A 81 0.98 5.25 -0.94
C TYR A 81 0.36 6.49 -0.31
N ALA A 82 -0.89 6.37 0.14
CA ALA A 82 -1.60 7.42 0.86
C ALA A 82 -2.84 6.86 1.56
N ASP A 83 -3.26 7.49 2.66
CA ASP A 83 -4.60 7.28 3.23
C ASP A 83 -5.65 7.90 2.28
N VAL A 84 -6.36 7.05 1.53
CA VAL A 84 -7.39 7.48 0.56
C VAL A 84 -8.81 7.22 1.04
N ASN A 85 -8.98 6.52 2.16
CA ASN A 85 -10.29 6.16 2.71
C ASN A 85 -10.64 6.92 4.01
N GLY A 86 -9.66 7.60 4.63
CA GLY A 86 -9.79 8.42 5.83
C GLY A 86 -9.63 7.66 7.16
N ASP A 87 -9.16 6.42 7.16
CA ASP A 87 -8.98 5.58 8.35
C ASP A 87 -7.61 5.76 9.05
N ARG A 88 -6.74 6.60 8.49
CA ARG A 88 -5.36 6.87 8.94
C ARG A 88 -4.37 5.73 8.74
N VAL A 89 -4.74 4.73 7.95
CA VAL A 89 -3.85 3.70 7.42
C VAL A 89 -3.57 4.06 5.96
N GLU A 90 -2.32 3.89 5.51
CA GLU A 90 -2.01 4.13 4.11
C GLU A 90 -2.53 2.95 3.26
N ASP A 91 -2.97 3.29 2.06
CA ASP A 91 -3.37 2.34 1.02
C ASP A 91 -2.35 2.38 -0.12
N ALA A 92 -2.11 1.24 -0.78
CA ALA A 92 -1.30 1.16 -1.98
C ALA A 92 -2.16 1.45 -3.22
N LEU A 93 -1.69 2.36 -4.07
CA LEU A 93 -2.26 2.71 -5.36
C LEU A 93 -1.39 2.13 -6.46
N ILE A 94 -1.97 1.23 -7.25
CA ILE A 94 -1.24 0.41 -8.22
C ILE A 94 -1.87 0.59 -9.60
N LEU A 95 -1.07 1.05 -10.56
CA LEU A 95 -1.41 0.97 -11.99
C LEU A 95 -1.17 -0.45 -12.49
N LEU A 96 -2.21 -1.05 -13.02
CA LEU A 96 -2.22 -2.45 -13.43
C LEU A 96 -2.83 -2.60 -14.82
N ASP A 97 -2.05 -3.18 -15.73
CA ASP A 97 -2.55 -3.67 -17.00
C ASP A 97 -3.18 -5.04 -16.81
N CYS A 98 -4.37 -5.22 -17.39
CA CYS A 98 -5.01 -6.52 -17.46
C CYS A 98 -5.65 -6.78 -18.82
N GLY A 99 -5.46 -7.99 -19.34
CA GLY A 99 -6.14 -8.44 -20.54
C GLY A 99 -5.98 -9.93 -20.81
N PRO A 100 -6.70 -10.48 -21.80
CA PRO A 100 -6.44 -11.81 -22.30
C PRO A 100 -4.98 -11.92 -22.81
N GLN A 101 -4.37 -13.09 -22.68
CA GLN A 101 -2.94 -13.28 -22.98
C GLN A 101 -2.48 -12.76 -24.36
N ASN A 102 -3.35 -12.80 -25.36
CA ASN A 102 -3.06 -12.42 -26.75
C ASN A 102 -4.01 -11.32 -27.29
N SER A 103 -4.51 -10.44 -26.43
CA SER A 103 -5.38 -9.32 -26.82
C SER A 103 -4.85 -7.99 -26.26
N GLU A 104 -5.61 -6.94 -26.48
CA GLU A 104 -5.47 -5.63 -25.87
C GLU A 104 -5.66 -5.71 -24.35
N TYR A 105 -4.90 -4.89 -23.63
CA TYR A 105 -4.92 -4.79 -22.18
C TYR A 105 -5.63 -3.49 -21.81
N THR A 106 -6.41 -3.53 -20.74
CA THR A 106 -6.97 -2.35 -20.08
C THR A 106 -6.08 -2.02 -18.89
N THR A 107 -5.63 -0.78 -18.81
CA THR A 107 -4.92 -0.26 -17.64
C THR A 107 -5.95 0.31 -16.66
N GLY A 108 -5.89 -0.11 -15.40
CA GLY A 108 -6.70 0.46 -14.32
C GLY A 108 -5.84 0.96 -13.17
N LEU A 109 -6.38 1.86 -12.36
CA LEU A 109 -5.79 2.25 -11.08
C LEU A 109 -6.58 1.57 -9.97
N ILE A 110 -5.93 0.69 -9.21
CA ILE A 110 -6.55 -0.03 -8.09
C ILE A 110 -5.98 0.45 -6.75
N ALA A 111 -6.81 0.39 -5.71
CA ALA A 111 -6.39 0.64 -4.33
C ALA A 111 -6.42 -0.67 -3.54
N MET A 112 -5.32 -0.95 -2.85
CA MET A 112 -5.12 -2.11 -1.99
C MET A 112 -4.81 -1.64 -0.57
N THR A 113 -5.25 -2.40 0.42
CA THR A 113 -5.04 -2.08 1.84
C THR A 113 -4.67 -3.35 2.59
N THR A 114 -4.19 -3.20 3.82
CA THR A 114 -4.00 -4.32 4.75
C THR A 114 -5.18 -4.45 5.71
N ASP A 115 -5.34 -5.60 6.35
CA ASP A 115 -6.21 -5.72 7.50
C ASP A 115 -5.66 -5.00 8.74
N GLU A 116 -6.48 -4.91 9.80
CA GLU A 116 -6.13 -4.18 11.03
C GLU A 116 -4.88 -4.75 11.70
N ASP A 117 -4.61 -6.04 11.51
CA ASP A 117 -3.45 -6.75 12.04
C ASP A 117 -2.22 -6.65 11.10
N GLY A 118 -2.38 -6.11 9.88
CA GLY A 118 -1.35 -6.05 8.85
C GLY A 118 -0.99 -7.42 8.24
N GLU A 119 -1.75 -8.47 8.57
CA GLU A 119 -1.43 -9.85 8.20
C GLU A 119 -1.92 -10.23 6.80
N SER A 120 -2.94 -9.54 6.27
CA SER A 120 -3.48 -9.83 4.95
C SER A 120 -3.75 -8.59 4.10
N VAL A 121 -3.42 -8.69 2.81
CA VAL A 121 -3.74 -7.68 1.81
C VAL A 121 -5.12 -7.94 1.20
N ARG A 122 -5.90 -6.88 1.00
CA ARG A 122 -7.24 -6.94 0.40
C ARG A 122 -7.48 -5.74 -0.52
N PRO A 123 -8.31 -5.88 -1.56
CA PRO A 123 -8.69 -4.74 -2.38
C PRO A 123 -9.55 -3.77 -1.56
N LEU A 124 -9.19 -2.49 -1.58
CA LEU A 124 -10.06 -1.41 -1.13
C LEU A 124 -11.07 -1.07 -2.24
N GLY A 125 -10.63 -1.08 -3.49
CA GLY A 125 -11.51 -0.88 -4.64
C GLY A 125 -10.75 -0.51 -5.91
N VAL A 126 -11.51 -0.23 -6.97
CA VAL A 126 -10.98 0.33 -8.22
C VAL A 126 -11.14 1.84 -8.15
N VAL A 127 -10.05 2.57 -8.33
CA VAL A 127 -10.08 4.04 -8.43
C VAL A 127 -10.54 4.42 -9.82
N VAL A 128 -9.94 3.84 -10.86
CA VAL A 128 -10.26 4.12 -12.26
C VAL A 128 -10.36 2.82 -13.06
N ASP A 129 -11.50 2.66 -13.73
CA ASP A 129 -11.77 1.62 -14.71
C ASP A 129 -12.21 2.29 -16.03
N PRO A 130 -11.31 2.46 -17.00
CA PRO A 130 -11.63 3.14 -18.24
C PRO A 130 -12.72 2.40 -19.05
N PRO A 131 -13.63 3.12 -19.73
CA PRO A 131 -14.73 2.48 -20.48
C PRO A 131 -14.26 1.71 -21.71
N THR A 132 -13.05 2.01 -22.21
CA THR A 132 -12.42 1.36 -23.37
C THR A 132 -10.95 1.14 -23.08
N TRP A 133 -10.37 0.07 -23.63
CA TRP A 133 -8.93 -0.24 -23.50
C TRP A 133 -8.02 0.84 -24.10
N THR A 134 -8.56 1.67 -25.00
CA THR A 134 -7.84 2.77 -25.64
C THR A 134 -7.59 3.94 -24.69
N GLN A 135 -8.43 4.07 -23.66
CA GLN A 135 -8.26 5.03 -22.59
C GLN A 135 -7.51 4.38 -21.42
N TYR A 136 -6.55 5.09 -20.86
CA TYR A 136 -5.69 4.53 -19.82
C TYR A 136 -5.26 5.61 -18.82
N PRO A 137 -5.25 5.31 -17.51
CA PRO A 137 -4.51 6.11 -16.55
C PRO A 137 -3.01 5.89 -16.77
N PHE A 138 -2.22 6.97 -16.74
CA PHE A 138 -0.76 6.89 -16.90
C PHE A 138 0.02 7.56 -15.78
N ASP A 139 -0.64 8.33 -14.91
CA ASP A 139 -0.03 8.96 -13.74
C ASP A 139 -1.15 9.29 -12.73
N PHE A 140 -0.81 9.47 -11.46
CA PHE A 140 -1.75 9.95 -10.45
C PHE A 140 -1.05 10.70 -9.31
N THR A 141 -1.80 11.58 -8.66
CA THR A 141 -1.37 12.25 -7.42
C THR A 141 -2.49 12.25 -6.40
N VAL A 142 -2.13 12.11 -5.13
CA VAL A 142 -3.08 12.17 -4.02
C VAL A 142 -2.96 13.50 -3.29
N TRP A 143 -4.09 14.12 -2.96
CA TRP A 143 -4.16 15.36 -2.19
C TRP A 143 -5.33 15.34 -1.21
N TYR A 144 -5.03 15.28 0.09
CA TYR A 144 -6.03 15.20 1.17
C TYR A 144 -7.10 14.09 0.96
N GLY A 145 -6.67 12.91 0.46
CA GLY A 145 -7.53 11.76 0.19
C GLY A 145 -8.26 11.79 -1.17
N ASP A 146 -8.20 12.90 -1.90
CA ASP A 146 -8.64 12.96 -3.30
C ASP A 146 -7.52 12.47 -4.22
N ILE A 147 -7.89 11.76 -5.28
CA ILE A 147 -6.96 11.19 -6.25
C ILE A 147 -7.21 11.90 -7.59
N ALA A 148 -6.22 12.66 -8.06
CA ALA A 148 -6.20 13.19 -9.41
C ALA A 148 -5.45 12.20 -10.31
N VAL A 149 -6.10 11.74 -11.37
CA VAL A 149 -5.59 10.70 -12.27
C VAL A 149 -5.42 11.30 -13.66
N ALA A 150 -4.20 11.23 -14.18
CA ALA A 150 -3.89 11.65 -15.54
C ALA A 150 -4.29 10.53 -16.51
N MET A 151 -5.14 10.87 -17.48
CA MET A 151 -5.72 9.95 -18.43
C MET A 151 -5.23 10.26 -19.84
N GLY A 152 -4.97 9.23 -20.63
CA GLY A 152 -4.64 9.32 -22.05
C GLY A 152 -5.59 8.48 -22.90
N ASP A 153 -5.64 8.78 -24.20
CA ASP A 153 -6.33 7.98 -25.21
C ASP A 153 -5.39 7.70 -26.40
N TYR A 154 -5.08 6.42 -26.63
CA TYR A 154 -4.17 6.00 -27.71
C TYR A 154 -4.71 6.32 -29.10
N GLU A 155 -6.03 6.37 -29.30
CA GLU A 155 -6.63 6.61 -30.62
C GLU A 155 -6.63 8.09 -30.99
N THR A 156 -6.94 8.96 -30.04
CA THR A 156 -7.09 10.39 -30.28
C THR A 156 -5.86 11.21 -29.90
N GLY A 157 -4.95 10.64 -29.09
CA GLY A 157 -3.80 11.35 -28.50
C GLY A 157 -4.21 12.41 -27.48
N GLN A 158 -5.47 12.43 -27.04
CA GLN A 158 -5.94 13.36 -26.02
C GLN A 158 -5.47 12.94 -24.63
N THR A 159 -5.27 13.94 -23.78
CA THR A 159 -4.96 13.76 -22.36
C THR A 159 -5.89 14.64 -21.52
N TRP A 160 -6.37 14.13 -20.40
CA TRP A 160 -7.18 14.87 -19.44
C TRP A 160 -6.90 14.41 -18.01
N THR A 161 -7.53 15.05 -17.03
CA THR A 161 -7.41 14.67 -15.62
C THR A 161 -8.79 14.35 -15.08
N GLU A 162 -8.90 13.24 -14.39
CA GLU A 162 -10.10 12.84 -13.66
C GLU A 162 -9.83 12.91 -12.15
N TYR A 163 -10.88 13.14 -11.37
CA TYR A 163 -10.76 13.29 -9.92
C TYR A 163 -11.66 12.30 -9.22
N TYR A 164 -11.11 11.57 -8.26
CA TYR A 164 -11.77 10.52 -7.52
C TYR A 164 -11.66 10.73 -6.03
N ARG A 165 -12.67 10.26 -5.30
CA ARG A 165 -12.71 10.27 -3.83
C ARG A 165 -13.35 9.00 -3.30
N TRP A 166 -12.87 8.49 -2.18
CA TRP A 166 -13.57 7.44 -1.45
C TRP A 166 -14.94 7.91 -0.93
N ALA A 167 -16.00 7.17 -1.26
CA ALA A 167 -17.34 7.40 -0.74
C ALA A 167 -17.72 6.31 0.27
N PRO A 168 -17.65 6.57 1.58
CA PRO A 168 -17.96 5.56 2.60
C PRO A 168 -19.36 4.96 2.49
N SER A 169 -20.33 5.75 2.01
CA SER A 169 -21.71 5.27 1.81
C SER A 169 -21.85 4.25 0.68
N ALA A 170 -20.94 4.28 -0.30
CA ALA A 170 -20.91 3.34 -1.42
C ALA A 170 -19.91 2.20 -1.20
N GLY A 171 -18.92 2.40 -0.32
CA GLY A 171 -17.77 1.50 -0.19
C GLY A 171 -16.95 1.42 -1.48
N ALA A 172 -16.82 2.55 -2.19
CA ALA A 172 -16.16 2.63 -3.48
C ALA A 172 -15.58 4.03 -3.73
N PHE A 173 -14.65 4.13 -4.69
CA PHE A 173 -14.22 5.41 -5.24
C PHE A 173 -15.28 5.94 -6.21
N VAL A 174 -15.58 7.23 -6.10
CA VAL A 174 -16.50 7.93 -6.99
C VAL A 174 -15.79 9.08 -7.67
N ARG A 175 -16.12 9.30 -8.93
CA ARG A 175 -15.65 10.44 -9.70
C ARG A 175 -16.32 11.73 -9.19
N VAL A 176 -15.55 12.79 -8.94
CA VAL A 176 -16.01 14.03 -8.28
C VAL A 176 -15.88 15.29 -9.13
N ASP A 177 -15.41 15.17 -10.37
CA ASP A 177 -15.27 16.29 -11.31
C ASP A 177 -16.55 16.63 -12.11
N GLY A 178 -17.65 15.90 -11.86
CA GLY A 178 -18.99 16.29 -12.27
C GLY A 178 -19.39 15.97 -13.73
N GLN A 179 -18.77 14.95 -14.35
CA GLN A 179 -19.24 14.39 -15.63
C GLN A 179 -20.20 13.21 -15.44
#